data_AF-A0A840WMS9-F1
#
_entry.id   AF-A0A840WMS9-F1
#
_cell.length_a   1.000
_cell.length_b   1.000
_cell.length_c   1.000
_cell.angle_alpha   90.00
_cell.angle_beta   90.00
_cell.angle_gamma   90.00
#
_symmetry.space_group_name_H-M   'P 1'
#
loop_
_entity.id
_entity.type
_entity.pdbx_description
1 polymer ?
#
loop_
_entity_poly.entity_id
_entity_poly.type
_entity_poly.pdbx_seq_one_letter_code
_entity_poly.pdbx_strand_id
1 'polypeptide(L)'
;MYKPVTRIRITPDGSEDRSEVKAHIQSSVAFLPITADVEEADLLERKLPNGKTQTIRLTQVTHYEAPGAGQQLNHIEAKFVSARSR
;
A
#
# COMPACT_ATOMS: atom_id res chain seq x y z
N MET A 1 5.97 -6.02 -10.68
CA MET A 1 4.84 -6.97 -10.64
C MET A 1 4.16 -6.86 -9.28
N TYR A 2 2.83 -6.97 -9.21
CA TYR A 2 2.10 -6.98 -7.94
C TYR A 2 2.47 -8.20 -7.09
N LYS A 3 2.66 -7.99 -5.79
CA LYS A 3 2.88 -9.02 -4.78
C LYS A 3 1.89 -8.81 -3.63
N PRO A 4 1.48 -9.89 -2.93
CA PRO A 4 0.68 -9.75 -1.73
C PRO A 4 1.47 -9.00 -0.65
N VAL A 5 0.80 -8.07 0.01
CA VAL A 5 1.29 -7.32 1.16
C VAL A 5 0.16 -7.21 2.17
N THR A 6 0.50 -7.11 3.45
CA THR A 6 -0.50 -6.91 4.50
C THR A 6 -0.70 -5.41 4.71
N ARG A 7 -1.92 -4.91 4.51
CA ARG A 7 -2.32 -3.59 5.01
C ARG A 7 -2.64 -3.70 6.48
N ILE A 8 -2.16 -2.74 7.26
CA ILE A 8 -2.49 -2.56 8.68
C ILE A 8 -3.01 -1.13 8.83
N ARG A 9 -4.28 -1.01 9.21
CA ARG A 9 -4.91 0.26 9.57
C ARG A 9 -5.05 0.33 11.08
N ILE A 10 -4.55 1.40 11.68
CA ILE A 10 -4.78 1.66 13.11
C ILE A 10 -6.11 2.38 13.22
N THR A 11 -7.10 1.73 13.82
CA THR A 11 -8.43 2.30 14.03
C THR A 11 -8.40 3.35 15.15
N PRO A 12 -9.44 4.21 15.27
CA PRO A 12 -9.48 5.25 16.30
C PRO A 12 -9.42 4.73 17.74
N ASP A 13 -9.84 3.50 17.99
CA ASP A 13 -9.76 2.83 19.29
C ASP A 13 -8.37 2.21 19.57
N GLY A 14 -7.42 2.35 18.63
CA GLY A 14 -6.06 1.84 18.73
C GLY A 14 -5.91 0.37 18.35
N SER A 15 -6.98 -0.30 17.89
CA SER A 15 -6.87 -1.66 17.36
C SER A 15 -6.28 -1.67 15.94
N GLU A 16 -5.82 -2.85 15.51
CA GLU A 16 -5.26 -3.06 14.18
C GLU A 16 -6.25 -3.82 13.31
N ASP A 17 -6.72 -3.18 12.23
CA ASP A 17 -7.38 -3.87 11.14
C ASP A 17 -6.34 -4.32 10.12
N ARG A 18 -6.34 -5.62 9.81
CA ARG A 18 -5.35 -6.25 8.94
C ARG A 18 -6.05 -6.92 7.76
N SER A 19 -5.63 -6.57 6.54
CA SER A 19 -6.13 -7.20 5.31
C SER A 19 -5.03 -7.42 4.29
N GLU A 20 -5.18 -8.41 3.43
CA GLU A 20 -4.26 -8.64 2.33
C GLU A 20 -4.64 -7.74 1.14
N VAL A 21 -3.65 -7.03 0.59
CA VAL A 21 -3.78 -6.28 -0.65
C VAL A 21 -2.64 -6.63 -1.59
N LYS A 22 -2.76 -6.24 -2.86
CA LYS A 22 -1.68 -6.40 -3.85
C LYS A 22 -0.99 -5.06 -4.07
N ALA A 23 0.34 -5.06 -4.04
CA ALA A 23 1.13 -3.87 -4.33
C ALA A 23 2.37 -4.19 -5.17
N HIS A 24 2.76 -3.26 -6.04
CA HIS A 24 4.08 -3.21 -6.66
C HIS A 24 4.83 -2.04 -6.02
N ILE A 25 5.73 -2.35 -5.10
CA ILE A 25 6.46 -1.36 -4.31
C ILE A 25 7.83 -1.11 -4.93
N GLN A 26 8.08 0.12 -5.39
CA GLN A 26 9.36 0.62 -5.89
C GLN A 26 9.86 1.73 -4.96
N SER A 27 11.18 1.88 -4.82
CA SER A 27 11.87 2.96 -4.08
C SER A 27 11.05 3.62 -2.94
N SER A 28 10.22 4.62 -3.26
CA SER A 28 9.34 5.37 -2.36
C SER A 28 7.85 5.42 -2.76
N VAL A 29 7.43 4.65 -3.77
CA VAL A 29 6.04 4.62 -4.29
C VAL A 29 5.53 3.19 -4.39
N ALA A 30 4.36 2.96 -3.82
CA ALA A 30 3.59 1.73 -3.96
C ALA A 30 2.51 1.94 -5.03
N PHE A 31 2.54 1.14 -6.08
CA PHE A 31 1.45 1.07 -7.04
C PHE A 31 0.48 -0.01 -6.58
N LEU A 32 -0.81 0.29 -6.50
CA LEU A 32 -1.87 -0.64 -6.08
C LEU A 32 -2.99 -0.69 -7.13
N PRO A 33 -3.78 -1.78 -7.21
CA PRO A 33 -5.02 -1.78 -7.98
C PRO A 33 -5.95 -0.66 -7.51
N ILE A 34 -6.74 -0.08 -8.42
CA ILE A 34 -7.69 1.00 -8.07
C ILE A 34 -8.72 0.59 -7.01
N THR A 35 -8.97 -0.71 -6.86
CA THR A 35 -9.90 -1.28 -5.88
C THR A 35 -9.24 -1.64 -4.54
N ALA A 36 -7.95 -1.34 -4.35
CA ALA A 36 -7.28 -1.62 -3.08
C ALA A 36 -7.79 -0.66 -2.01
N ASP A 37 -8.28 -1.21 -0.89
CA ASP A 37 -8.65 -0.41 0.28
C ASP A 37 -7.38 -0.05 1.05
N VAL A 38 -6.86 1.16 0.74
CA VAL A 38 -5.71 1.79 1.38
C VAL A 38 -5.97 3.28 1.56
N GLU A 39 -5.48 3.82 2.67
CA GLU A 39 -5.60 5.22 3.04
C GLU A 39 -4.24 5.78 3.47
N GLU A 40 -4.14 7.11 3.57
CA GLU A 40 -2.98 7.72 4.21
C GLU A 40 -2.85 7.26 5.66
N ALA A 41 -1.61 7.17 6.15
CA ALA A 41 -1.24 6.60 7.43
C ALA A 41 -1.38 5.08 7.58
N ASP A 42 -2.02 4.35 6.65
CA ASP A 42 -1.95 2.90 6.62
C ASP A 42 -0.50 2.42 6.56
N LEU A 43 -0.24 1.26 7.16
CA LEU A 43 1.02 0.56 7.03
C LEU A 43 0.88 -0.56 6.01
N LEU A 44 1.92 -0.78 5.21
CA LEU A 44 2.05 -1.99 4.39
C LEU A 44 3.23 -2.82 4.89
N GLU A 45 3.01 -4.10 5.12
CA GLU A 45 4.06 -5.07 5.44
C GLU A 45 4.33 -5.99 4.25
N ARG A 46 5.60 -6.11 3.88
CA ARG A 46 6.04 -7.08 2.87
C ARG A 46 7.23 -7.90 3.35
N LYS A 47 7.33 -9.13 2.87
CA LYS A 47 8.53 -9.95 3.02
C LYS A 47 9.55 -9.58 1.95
N LEU A 48 10.78 -9.29 2.39
CA LEU A 48 11.92 -9.07 1.53
C LEU A 48 12.58 -10.41 1.16
N PRO A 49 13.37 -10.47 0.06
CA PRO A 49 14.07 -11.69 -0.34
C PRO A 49 15.00 -12.28 0.74
N ASN A 50 15.48 -11.44 1.67
CA ASN A 50 16.29 -11.86 2.82
C ASN A 50 15.47 -12.40 4.01
N GLY A 51 14.17 -12.61 3.83
CA GLY A 51 13.24 -13.10 4.85
C GLY A 51 12.76 -12.06 5.87
N LYS A 52 13.34 -10.85 5.89
CA LYS A 52 12.94 -9.78 6.80
C LYS A 52 11.60 -9.18 6.38
N THR A 53 10.80 -8.76 7.35
CA THR A 53 9.63 -7.91 7.10
C THR A 53 10.10 -6.46 6.94
N GLN A 54 9.62 -5.81 5.89
CA GLN A 54 9.67 -4.36 5.77
C GLN A 54 8.27 -3.81 6.04
N THR A 55 8.17 -2.85 6.94
CA THR A 55 6.97 -2.07 7.19
C THR A 55 7.17 -0.67 6.62
N ILE A 56 6.23 -0.20 5.81
CA ILE A 56 6.22 1.15 5.24
C ILE A 56 4.92 1.84 5.64
N ARG A 57 4.96 3.16 5.85
CA ARG A 57 3.78 3.97 6.13
C ARG A 57 3.43 4.79 4.90
N LEU A 58 2.18 4.69 4.45
CA LEU A 58 1.67 5.50 3.36
C LEU A 58 1.52 6.95 3.82
N THR A 59 2.02 7.89 3.02
CA THR A 59 2.05 9.33 3.34
C THR A 59 1.27 10.18 2.37
N GLN A 60 0.99 9.66 1.18
CA GLN A 60 0.14 10.32 0.19
C GLN A 60 -0.47 9.23 -0.67
N VAL A 61 -1.80 9.19 -0.79
CA VAL A 61 -2.52 8.22 -1.63
C VAL A 61 -3.25 8.97 -2.74
N THR A 62 -3.00 8.61 -3.99
CA THR A 62 -3.60 9.27 -5.16
C THR A 62 -4.24 8.23 -6.06
N HIS A 63 -5.52 8.45 -6.37
CA HIS A 63 -6.32 7.60 -7.24
C HIS A 63 -6.27 8.14 -8.66
N TYR A 64 -5.80 7.32 -9.59
CA TYR A 64 -5.80 7.61 -11.01
C TYR A 64 -6.91 6.79 -11.66
N GLU A 65 -7.99 7.48 -12.04
CA GLU A 65 -9.08 6.91 -12.81
C GLU A 65 -9.16 7.60 -14.18
N ALA A 66 -9.14 6.81 -15.24
CA ALA A 66 -9.22 7.30 -16.62
C ALA A 66 -10.60 6.99 -17.22
N PRO A 67 -11.63 7.82 -16.99
CA PRO A 67 -12.93 7.63 -17.65
C PRO A 67 -12.76 7.79 -19.17
N GLY A 68 -13.05 6.73 -19.92
CA GLY A 68 -13.04 6.72 -21.39
C GLY A 68 -11.73 6.33 -22.08
N ALA A 69 -10.61 6.27 -21.35
CA ALA A 69 -9.28 5.95 -21.89
C ALA A 69 -8.73 4.64 -21.30
N GLY A 70 -9.49 3.55 -21.43
CA GLY A 70 -9.06 2.18 -21.07
C GLY A 70 -8.84 1.95 -19.57
N GLN A 71 -9.59 1.04 -18.97
CA GLN A 71 -9.48 0.70 -17.54
C GLN A 71 -8.08 0.20 -17.10
N GLN A 72 -7.19 -0.12 -18.04
CA GLN A 72 -5.81 -0.53 -17.78
C GLN A 72 -4.96 0.57 -17.14
N LEU A 73 -5.35 1.84 -17.24
CA LEU A 73 -4.66 2.96 -16.60
C LEU A 73 -5.14 3.21 -15.16
N ASN A 74 -6.19 2.52 -14.70
CA ASN A 74 -6.74 2.74 -13.37
C ASN A 74 -5.85 2.12 -12.31
N HIS A 75 -5.30 2.94 -11.41
CA HIS A 75 -4.44 2.49 -10.33
C HIS A 75 -4.38 3.51 -9.19
N ILE A 76 -3.84 3.08 -8.06
CA ILE A 76 -3.46 3.96 -6.96
C ILE A 76 -1.94 4.09 -6.96
N GLU A 77 -1.44 5.32 -6.83
CA GLU A 77 -0.06 5.58 -6.41
C GLU A 77 -0.06 6.03 -4.96
N ALA A 78 0.72 5.35 -4.13
CA ALA A 78 0.89 5.70 -2.73
C ALA A 78 2.35 5.96 -2.40
N LYS A 79 2.71 7.20 -2.06
CA LYS A 79 4.04 7.51 -1.52
C LYS A 79 4.16 6.97 -0.11
N PHE A 80 5.37 6.55 0.28
CA PHE A 80 5.60 6.02 1.60
C PHE A 80 6.98 6.36 2.18
N VAL A 81 7.09 6.18 3.48
CA VAL A 81 8.36 6.16 4.21
C VAL A 81 8.55 4.84 4.94
N SER A 82 9.79 4.43 5.19
CA SER A 82 10.05 3.27 6.05
C SER A 82 9.52 3.54 7.46
N ALA A 83 8.62 2.69 7.93
CA ALA A 83 8.23 2.68 9.33
C ALA A 83 9.36 1.99 10.11
N ARG A 84 9.86 2.61 11.18
CA ARG A 84 10.79 1.91 12.08
C ARG A 84 10.04 0.75 12.71
N SER A 85 10.60 -0.46 12.66
CA SER A 85 10.12 -1.55 13.51
C SER A 85 10.29 -1.07 14.95
N ARG A 86 9.21 -1.08 15.73
CA ARG A 86 9.33 -0.98 17.19
C ARG A 86 10.02 -2.22 17.72
#